data_AF-A0A9X9WXA6-F1
#
_entry.id   AF-A0A9X9WXA6-F1
#
_cell.length_a   1.000
_cell.length_b   1.000
_cell.length_c   1.000
_cell.angle_alpha   90.00
_cell.angle_beta   90.00
_cell.angle_gamma   90.00
#
_symmetry.space_group_name_H-M   'P 1'
#
loop_
_entity.id
_entity.type
_entity.pdbx_description
1 polymer ?
#
loop_
_entity_poly.entity_id
_entity_poly.type
_entity_poly.pdbx_seq_one_letter_code
_entity_poly.pdbx_strand_id
1 'polypeptide(L)' 'MARPMKETASMPTDPVPQMMEAIRLWSGVTSPNQAAQRGLADLAALIAEFEAVRGTLVFEDEPSSFEAALREEAEKRA' A
#
# COMPACT_ATOMS: atom_id res chain seq x y z
N MET A 1 -17.86 31.75 22.14
CA MET A 1 -18.06 30.32 22.43
C MET A 1 -17.05 29.53 21.60
N ALA A 2 -16.06 28.90 22.26
CA ALA A 2 -15.05 28.10 21.58
C ALA A 2 -15.61 26.72 21.23
N ARG A 3 -15.43 26.29 19.98
CA ARG A 3 -15.85 24.98 19.46
C ARG A 3 -14.94 23.90 20.07
N PRO A 4 -15.45 22.80 20.66
CA PRO A 4 -14.58 21.78 21.21
C PRO A 4 -13.80 21.11 20.08
N MET A 5 -12.47 21.11 20.23
CA MET A 5 -11.53 20.38 19.38
C MET A 5 -11.89 18.90 19.51
N LYS A 6 -12.27 18.26 18.39
CA LYS A 6 -12.51 16.81 18.38
C LYS A 6 -11.22 16.15 18.86
N GLU A 7 -11.31 15.38 19.93
CA GLU A 7 -10.27 14.48 20.38
C GLU A 7 -9.99 13.50 19.23
N THR A 8 -8.93 13.79 18.47
CA THR A 8 -8.40 12.87 17.48
C THR A 8 -7.95 11.65 18.28
N ALA A 9 -8.64 10.52 18.09
CA ALA A 9 -8.26 9.25 18.69
C ALA A 9 -6.74 9.10 18.58
N SER A 10 -6.06 9.04 19.73
CA SER A 10 -4.63 8.79 19.79
C SER A 10 -4.40 7.44 19.11
N MET A 11 -3.84 7.48 17.90
CA MET A 11 -3.29 6.28 17.26
C MET A 11 -2.37 5.62 18.28
N PRO A 12 -2.47 4.31 18.52
CA PRO A 12 -1.52 3.66 19.40
C PRO A 12 -0.12 3.87 18.83
N THR A 13 0.79 4.37 19.67
CA THR A 13 2.16 4.78 19.32
C THR A 13 3.01 3.63 18.77
N ASP A 14 2.54 2.39 18.93
CA ASP A 14 3.15 1.18 18.42
C ASP A 14 2.24 0.52 17.35
N PRO A 15 2.68 0.43 16.08
CA PRO A 15 1.90 -0.21 15.01
C PRO A 15 1.93 -1.75 15.09
N VAL A 16 2.86 -2.35 15.83
CA VAL A 16 3.11 -3.80 15.85
C VAL A 16 1.87 -4.62 16.26
N PRO A 17 1.09 -4.26 17.29
CA PRO A 17 -0.09 -5.05 17.68
C PRO A 17 -1.16 -5.13 16.58
N GLN A 18 -1.39 -4.02 15.87
CA GLN A 18 -2.37 -3.98 14.78
C GLN A 18 -1.90 -4.79 13.56
N MET A 19 -0.61 -4.67 13.22
CA MET A 19 -0.01 -5.44 12.14
C MET A 19 -0.04 -6.94 12.42
N MET A 20 0.23 -7.35 13.66
CA MET A 20 0.12 -8.76 14.05
C MET A 20 -1.30 -9.30 13.93
N GLU A 21 -2.31 -8.50 14.31
CA GLU A 21 -3.70 -8.90 14.16
C GLU A 21 -4.11 -9.02 12.68
N ALA A 22 -3.66 -8.10 11.83
CA ALA A 22 -3.86 -8.18 10.39
C ALA A 22 -3.19 -9.43 9.78
N ILE A 23 -1.93 -9.72 10.15
CA ILE A 23 -1.22 -10.93 9.70
C ILE A 23 -1.99 -12.17 10.13
N ARG A 24 -2.42 -12.25 11.39
CA ARG A 24 -3.19 -13.39 11.91
C ARG A 24 -4.51 -13.56 11.15
N LEU A 25 -5.24 -12.47 10.90
CA LEU A 25 -6.52 -12.50 10.21
C LEU A 25 -6.40 -12.95 8.76
N TRP A 26 -5.43 -12.41 8.01
CA TRP A 26 -5.33 -12.61 6.56
C TRP A 26 -4.47 -13.80 6.15
N SER A 27 -3.48 -14.18 6.96
CA SER A 27 -2.56 -15.27 6.64
C SER A 27 -2.66 -16.48 7.59
N GLY A 28 -3.39 -16.36 8.70
CA GLY A 28 -3.46 -17.41 9.72
C GLY A 28 -2.16 -17.60 10.53
N VAL A 29 -1.15 -16.74 10.33
CA VAL A 29 0.15 -16.85 10.99
C VAL A 29 0.16 -16.03 12.29
N THR A 30 0.59 -16.65 13.38
CA THR A 30 0.92 -15.96 14.64
C THR A 30 2.43 -15.75 14.74
N SER A 31 2.87 -14.61 15.27
CA SER A 31 4.31 -14.36 15.43
C SER A 31 4.97 -15.42 16.34
N PRO A 32 6.05 -16.08 15.88
CA PRO A 32 6.63 -17.22 16.59
C PRO A 32 7.56 -16.81 17.75
N ASN A 33 8.05 -15.56 17.79
CA ASN A 33 8.98 -15.09 18.83
C ASN A 33 9.06 -13.55 18.89
N GLN A 34 9.69 -13.01 19.95
CA GLN A 34 9.86 -11.56 20.12
C GLN A 34 10.75 -10.91 19.06
N ALA A 35 11.73 -11.63 18.48
CA ALA A 35 12.60 -11.06 17.45
C ALA A 35 11.80 -10.72 16.19
N ALA A 36 10.86 -11.59 15.79
CA ALA A 36 9.94 -11.34 14.68
C ALA A 36 9.03 -10.13 14.95
N GLN A 37 8.59 -9.92 16.20
CA GLN A 37 7.79 -8.75 16.58
C GLN A 37 8.59 -7.45 16.47
N ARG A 38 9.87 -7.47 16.86
CA ARG A 38 10.76 -6.31 16.74
C ARG A 38 11.04 -5.96 15.27
N GLY A 39 11.37 -6.96 14.45
CA GLY A 39 11.59 -6.75 13.02
C GLY A 39 10.33 -6.28 12.26
N LEU A 40 9.14 -6.59 12.77
CA LEU A 40 7.89 -6.09 12.21
C LEU A 40 7.76 -4.56 12.33
N ALA A 41 8.32 -3.95 13.39
CA ALA A 41 8.33 -2.50 13.56
C ALA A 41 9.12 -1.79 12.44
N ASP A 42 10.19 -2.42 11.94
CA ASP A 42 11.03 -1.88 10.86
C ASP A 42 10.25 -1.77 9.53
N LEU A 43 9.18 -2.56 9.36
CA LEU A 43 8.34 -2.53 8.16
C LEU A 43 7.29 -1.41 8.18
N ALA A 44 7.06 -0.75 9.31
CA ALA A 44 6.05 0.29 9.43
C ALA A 44 6.31 1.47 8.48
N ALA A 45 7.56 1.93 8.39
CA ALA A 45 7.96 2.99 7.46
C ALA A 45 7.78 2.56 6.00
N LEU A 46 8.18 1.34 5.66
CA LEU A 46 8.05 0.79 4.31
C LEU A 46 6.58 0.67 3.88
N ILE A 47 5.69 0.24 4.78
CA ILE A 47 4.25 0.18 4.52
C ILE A 47 3.69 1.58 4.25
N ALA A 48 4.08 2.57 5.06
CA ALA A 48 3.66 3.96 4.87
C ALA A 48 4.13 4.50 3.50
N GLU A 49 5.34 4.17 3.06
CA GLU A 49 5.84 4.52 1.72
C GLU A 49 5.01 3.87 0.61
N PHE A 50 4.65 2.59 0.75
CA PHE A 50 3.77 1.92 -0.21
C PHE A 50 2.35 2.50 -0.23
N GLU A 51 1.81 2.89 0.93
CA GLU A 51 0.52 3.56 1.02
C GLU A 51 0.53 4.93 0.34
N ALA A 52 1.63 5.67 0.45
CA ALA A 52 1.79 6.97 -0.21
C ALA A 52 1.76 6.90 -1.74
N VAL A 53 2.21 5.79 -2.33
CA VAL A 53 2.19 5.54 -3.79
C VAL A 53 0.99 4.71 -4.24
N ARG A 54 0.09 4.33 -3.31
CA ARG A 54 -1.10 3.55 -3.65
C ARG A 54 -2.03 4.40 -4.50
N GLY A 55 -2.40 3.88 -5.68
CA GLY A 55 -3.29 4.58 -6.61
C GLY A 55 -2.62 5.74 -7.37
N THR A 56 -1.30 5.95 -7.21
CA THR A 56 -0.54 6.89 -8.04
C THR A 56 -0.07 6.25 -9.35
N LEU A 57 -0.07 4.91 -9.43
CA LEU A 57 0.12 4.20 -10.68
C LEU A 57 -1.13 4.39 -11.53
N VAL A 58 -1.02 5.26 -12.53
CA VAL A 58 -1.99 5.42 -13.60
C VAL A 58 -1.56 4.48 -14.72
N PHE A 59 -2.47 3.61 -15.16
CA PHE A 59 -2.29 2.91 -16.43
C PHE A 59 -2.29 3.96 -17.55
N GLU A 60 -1.42 3.86 -18.55
CA GLU A 60 -1.47 4.79 -19.68
C GLU A 60 -2.89 4.85 -20.27
N ASP A 61 -3.34 6.04 -20.66
CA ASP A 61 -4.69 6.29 -21.21
C ASP A 61 -4.97 5.44 -22.46
N GLU A 62 -3.92 5.01 -23.16
CA GLU A 62 -4.01 3.93 -24.11
C GLU A 62 -3.46 2.64 -23.48
N PRO A 63 -4.28 1.60 -23.22
CA PRO A 63 -3.79 0.29 -23.60
C PRO A 63 -3.40 0.46 -25.07
N SER A 64 -2.12 0.33 -25.41
CA SER A 64 -1.71 0.09 -26.79
C SER A 64 -2.44 -1.18 -27.21
N SER A 65 -3.68 -1.00 -27.69
CA SER A 65 -4.47 -2.10 -28.16
C SER A 65 -3.63 -2.74 -29.24
N PHE A 66 -3.63 -4.06 -29.29
CA PHE A 66 -2.87 -4.77 -30.31
C PHE A 66 -3.13 -4.20 -31.72
N GLU A 67 -4.36 -3.75 -31.97
CA GLU A 67 -4.79 -3.04 -33.18
C GLU A 67 -4.15 -1.65 -33.37
N ALA A 68 -3.97 -0.85 -32.32
CA ALA A 68 -3.27 0.43 -32.37
C ALA A 68 -1.79 0.23 -32.71
N ALA A 69 -1.13 -0.75 -32.07
CA ALA A 69 0.25 -1.11 -32.37
C ALA A 69 0.42 -1.66 -33.79
N LEU A 70 -0.54 -2.47 -34.28
CA LEU A 70 -0.54 -2.98 -35.66
C LEU A 70 -0.70 -1.86 -36.69
N ARG A 71 -1.54 -0.86 -36.43
CA ARG A 71 -1.75 0.26 -37.34
C ARG A 71 -0.51 1.15 -37.44
N GLU A 72 0.11 1.46 -36.30
CA GLU A 72 1.35 2.24 -36.27
C GLU A 72 2.48 1.53 -37.04
N GLU A 73 2.60 0.21 -36.91
CA GLU A 73 3.61 -0.58 -37.64
C GLU A 73 3.31 -0.65 -39.16
N ALA A 74 2.03 -0.68 -39.55
CA ALA A 74 1.64 -0.63 -40.97
C ALA A 74 1.96 0.73 -41.61
N GLU A 75 1.70 1.83 -40.90
CA GLU A 75 1.97 3.19 -41.36
C GLU A 75 3.48 3.47 -41.51
N LYS A 76 4.34 2.89 -40.65
CA LYS A 76 5.80 3.02 -40.76
C LYS A 76 6.41 2.33 -41.99
N ARG A 77 5.69 1.41 -42.62
CA ARG A 77 6.17 0.62 -43.78
C ARG A 77 5.68 1.12 -45.14
N ALA A 78 4.81 2.13 -45.15
CA ALA A 78 4.29 2.78 -46.37
C ALA A 78 5.25 3.89 -46.85
#